data_AF-A0A382WAP4-F1
#
_entry.id   AF-A0A382WAP4-F1
#
_cell.length_a   1.000
_cell.length_b   1.000
_cell.length_c   1.000
_cell.angle_alpha   90.00
_cell.angle_beta   90.00
_cell.angle_gamma   90.00
#
_symmetry.space_group_name_H-M   'P 1'
#
loop_
_entity.id
_entity.type
_entity.pdbx_description
1 polymer ?
#
loop_
_entity_poly.entity_id
_entity_poly.type
_entity_poly.pdbx_seq_one_letter_code
_entity_poly.pdbx_strand_id
1 'polypeptide(L)' 'MNAAASGMSANLLAGESSPYLQQHRDNPVHWRPWGEAALAEAKDAN' A
#
# COMPACT_ATOMS: atom_id res chain seq x y z
N MET A 1 -12.48 24.51 3.14
CA MET A 1 -11.24 24.02 2.49
C MET A 1 -11.24 22.51 2.64
N ASN A 2 -11.39 21.84 1.49
CA ASN A 2 -11.38 20.41 1.17
C ASN A 2 -12.07 19.39 2.11
N ALA A 3 -13.05 18.70 1.53
CA ALA A 3 -13.73 17.55 2.10
C ALA A 3 -12.75 16.41 2.40
N ALA A 4 -13.11 15.60 3.39
CA ALA A 4 -12.37 14.48 3.94
C ALA A 4 -11.69 13.60 2.88
N ALA A 5 -10.37 13.43 3.03
CA ALA A 5 -9.63 12.39 2.33
C ALA A 5 -10.04 11.02 2.90
N SER A 6 -10.81 10.26 2.13
CA SER A 6 -11.18 8.89 2.44
C SER A 6 -9.93 7.99 2.45
N GLY A 7 -9.66 7.36 3.60
CA GLY A 7 -8.90 6.10 3.75
C GLY A 7 -7.39 6.15 3.48
N MET A 8 -6.58 6.54 4.46
CA MET A 8 -5.12 6.31 4.41
C MET A 8 -4.82 4.83 4.62
N SER A 9 -4.89 4.03 3.55
CA SER A 9 -4.50 2.62 3.52
C SER A 9 -3.06 2.50 4.01
N ALA A 10 -2.80 1.94 5.19
CA ALA A 10 -1.41 1.80 5.67
C ALA A 10 -0.54 1.06 4.64
N ASN A 11 0.75 1.39 4.62
CA ASN A 11 1.73 0.70 3.79
C ASN A 11 1.80 -0.78 4.21
N LEU A 12 1.77 -1.70 3.23
CA LEU A 12 1.68 -3.14 3.48
C LEU A 12 3.04 -3.84 3.55
N LEU A 13 4.15 -3.12 3.33
CA LEU A 13 5.49 -3.71 3.24
C LEU A 13 6.05 -4.21 4.57
N ALA A 14 5.42 -3.89 5.71
CA ALA A 14 5.84 -4.38 7.03
C ALA A 14 5.73 -5.92 7.16
N GLY A 15 4.84 -6.55 6.39
CA GLY A 15 4.63 -8.01 6.41
C GLY A 15 5.52 -8.81 5.46
N GLU A 16 6.32 -8.13 4.62
CA GLU A 16 7.17 -8.81 3.64
C GLU A 16 8.38 -9.46 4.30
N SER A 17 8.87 -10.56 3.73
CA SER A 17 10.07 -11.25 4.24
C SER A 17 11.38 -10.54 3.85
N SER A 18 11.34 -9.70 2.81
CA SER A 18 12.52 -8.99 2.31
C SER A 18 12.91 -7.84 3.25
N PRO A 19 14.16 -7.82 3.77
CA PRO A 19 14.64 -6.71 4.60
C PRO A 19 14.58 -5.35 3.88
N TYR A 20 14.79 -5.35 2.56
CA TYR A 20 14.72 -4.14 1.74
C TYR A 20 13.29 -3.57 1.69
N LEU A 21 12.28 -4.43 1.55
CA LEU A 21 10.88 -3.98 1.54
C LEU A 21 10.44 -3.46 2.91
N GLN A 22 10.85 -4.14 3.98
CA GLN A 22 10.56 -3.71 5.35
C GLN A 22 11.16 -2.34 5.69
N GLN A 23 12.31 -1.98 5.11
CA GLN A 23 12.93 -0.66 5.30
C GLN A 23 12.02 0.49 4.82
N HIS A 24 11.08 0.20 3.90
CA HIS A 24 10.17 1.19 3.31
C HIS A 24 8.76 1.15 3.90
N ARG A 25 8.53 0.39 4.98
CA ARG A 25 7.19 0.25 5.60
C ARG A 25 6.59 1.54 6.14
N ASP A 26 7.44 2.52 6.48
CA ASP A 26 7.01 3.81 7.07
C ASP A 26 6.97 4.95 6.04
N ASN A 27 7.21 4.65 4.76
CA ASN A 27 7.14 5.65 3.70
C ASN A 27 5.73 6.26 3.61
N PRO A 28 5.60 7.57 3.32
CA PRO A 28 4.31 8.25 3.22
C PRO A 28 3.48 7.78 2.02
N VAL A 29 4.12 7.16 1.03
CA VAL A 29 3.44 6.45 -0.06
C VAL A 29 3.05 5.07 0.45
N HIS A 30 1.76 4.77 0.32
CA HIS A 30 1.15 3.51 0.74
C HIS A 30 1.46 2.36 -0.22
N TRP A 31 2.73 1.98 -0.27
CA TRP A 31 3.20 0.90 -1.12
C TRP A 31 2.55 -0.44 -0.75
N ARG A 32 2.37 -1.27 -1.79
CA ARG A 32 1.90 -2.65 -1.68
C ARG A 32 2.91 -3.58 -2.32
N PRO A 33 3.08 -4.79 -1.79
CA PRO A 33 3.85 -5.81 -2.48
C PRO A 33 3.18 -6.14 -3.81
N TRP A 34 4.01 -6.39 -4.82
CA TRP A 34 3.53 -6.82 -6.12
C TRP A 34 2.94 -8.23 -6.03
N GLY A 35 1.74 -8.42 -6.58
CA GLY A 35 1.10 -9.74 -6.59
C GLY A 35 -0.36 -9.67 -7.07
N GLU A 36 -0.98 -10.84 -7.17
CA GLU A 36 -2.36 -10.98 -7.66
C GLU A 36 -3.36 -10.16 -6.85
N ALA A 37 -3.20 -10.10 -5.52
CA ALA A 37 -4.07 -9.29 -4.66
C ALA A 37 -4.01 -7.79 -5.00
N ALA A 38 -2.81 -7.26 -5.25
CA ALA A 38 -2.64 -5.85 -5.63
C ALA A 38 -3.24 -5.55 -7.02
N LEU A 39 -3.10 -6.49 -7.97
CA LEU A 39 -3.67 -6.37 -9.31
C LEU A 39 -5.20 -6.51 -9.31
N ALA A 40 -5.75 -7.44 -8.53
CA ALA A 40 -7.19 -7.64 -8.38
C ALA A 40 -7.84 -6.40 -7.78
N GLU A 41 -7.26 -5.84 -6.71
CA GLU A 41 -7.79 -4.62 -6.12
C GLU A 41 -7.72 -3.43 -7.09
N ALA A 42 -6.62 -3.30 -7.86
CA ALA A 42 -6.51 -2.26 -8.88
C ALA A 42 -7.55 -2.41 -10.00
N LYS A 43 -7.98 -3.64 -10.30
CA LYS A 43 -9.05 -3.91 -11.25
C LYS A 43 -10.42 -3.53 -10.69
N ASP A 44 -10.66 -3.78 -9.41
CA ASP A 44 -11.93 -3.50 -8.75
C ASP A 44 -12.13 -2.01 -8.42
N ALA A 45 -11.03 -1.25 -8.26
CA ALA A 45 -11.05 0.17 -7.89
C ALA A 45 -11.05 1.15 -9.09
N ASN A 46 -11.06 0.66 -10.32
CA ASN A 46 -11.14 1.45 -11.56
C ASN A 46 -12.58 1.53 -12.09
#